data_AF-A0A402AGG4-F1
#
_entry.id   AF-A0A402AGG4-F1
#
_cell.length_a   1.000
_cell.length_b   1.000
_cell.length_c   1.000
_cell.angle_alpha   90.00
_cell.angle_beta   90.00
_cell.angle_gamma   90.00
#
_symmetry.space_group_name_H-M   'P 1'
#
loop_
_entity.id
_entity.type
_entity.pdbx_description
1 polymer ?
#
loop_
_entity_poly.entity_id
_entity_poly.type
_entity_poly.pdbx_seq_one_letter_code
_entity_poly.pdbx_strand_id
1 'polypeptide(L)'
;MPTGTIILLGAFAGLTIYLGLPLAFFKRAPQTLKAFLSMVATGVLIFLLYDVVGKASEPINNLIDQVRSHNTGGTSDVVLMLAGLVIGLMGLVYFNKYVIGRLKWTKKQAETSSTPVPTSQIALASVGANELEAEHKASSDNRSNVAVAAPVTSVAAPAPSKDLAPKTLALIIAIGIGFHNFSEGLAIGQSAAAGALQLATILIIGFGLHNMTEGFGIAGPLTGQRVSWKFIALIGLIGGGPTFLGTIVGIVFHSTEIFIFCLALAAGAIIYVVAELFGVAKKVRAPEIVMWGLLLGFFLGYLTDLIVTYAGA
;
A
#
# COMPACT_ATOMS: atom_id res chain seq x y z
N MET A 1 21.91 5.07 -26.76
CA MET A 1 21.65 3.78 -26.09
C MET A 1 20.47 3.12 -26.81
N PRO A 2 20.52 1.82 -27.14
CA PRO A 2 19.41 1.14 -27.82
C PRO A 2 18.12 1.16 -26.99
N THR A 3 16.96 1.26 -27.63
CA THR A 3 15.63 1.27 -26.96
C THR A 3 15.43 0.05 -26.07
N GLY A 4 15.86 -1.13 -26.51
CA GLY A 4 15.80 -2.35 -25.71
C GLY A 4 16.60 -2.26 -24.40
N THR A 5 17.72 -1.55 -24.40
CA THR A 5 18.52 -1.33 -23.19
C THR A 5 17.79 -0.44 -22.20
N ILE A 6 17.16 0.65 -22.66
CA ILE A 6 16.38 1.55 -21.79
C ILE A 6 15.21 0.80 -21.14
N ILE A 7 14.49 -0.01 -21.93
CA ILE A 7 13.38 -0.83 -21.42
C ILE A 7 13.87 -1.83 -20.36
N LEU A 8 15.00 -2.50 -20.60
CA LEU A 8 15.60 -3.43 -19.63
C LEU A 8 16.07 -2.71 -18.36
N LEU A 9 16.63 -1.51 -18.50
CA LEU A 9 17.05 -0.71 -17.36
C LEU A 9 15.86 -0.17 -16.55
N GLY A 10 14.76 0.22 -17.21
CA GLY A 10 13.50 0.56 -16.54
C GLY A 10 12.90 -0.65 -15.80
N ALA A 11 12.96 -1.84 -16.40
CA ALA A 11 12.60 -3.07 -15.70
C ALA A 11 13.49 -3.33 -14.49
N PHE A 12 14.81 -3.16 -14.64
CA PHE A 12 15.76 -3.31 -13.55
C PHE A 12 15.45 -2.34 -12.40
N ALA A 13 15.20 -1.07 -12.70
CA ALA A 13 14.83 -0.05 -11.72
C ALA A 13 13.55 -0.44 -10.96
N GLY A 14 12.54 -0.98 -11.63
CA GLY A 14 11.33 -1.48 -10.94
C GLY A 14 11.59 -2.75 -10.12
N LEU A 15 12.46 -3.66 -10.60
CA LEU A 15 12.78 -4.91 -9.92
C LEU A 15 13.58 -4.72 -8.63
N THR A 16 14.25 -3.59 -8.42
CA THR A 16 14.97 -3.34 -7.15
C THR A 16 14.03 -3.32 -5.94
N ILE A 17 12.72 -3.12 -6.14
CA ILE A 17 11.72 -3.25 -5.07
C ILE A 17 11.78 -4.60 -4.35
N TYR A 18 12.16 -5.66 -5.07
CA TYR A 18 12.33 -6.99 -4.49
C TYR A 18 13.48 -7.07 -3.48
N LEU A 19 14.43 -6.13 -3.50
CA LEU A 19 15.50 -6.08 -2.51
C LEU A 19 14.98 -5.68 -1.12
N GLY A 20 13.87 -4.93 -1.05
CA GLY A 20 13.23 -4.56 0.22
C GLY A 20 12.26 -5.62 0.78
N LEU A 21 11.70 -6.48 -0.07
CA LEU A 21 10.67 -7.46 0.30
C LEU A 21 11.13 -8.63 1.21
N PRO A 22 12.39 -9.09 1.22
CA PRO A 22 12.86 -10.13 2.14
C PRO A 22 12.60 -9.82 3.61
N LEU A 23 12.43 -8.54 3.96
CA LEU A 23 12.05 -8.09 5.29
C LEU A 23 10.73 -8.71 5.80
N ALA A 24 9.85 -9.13 4.89
CA ALA A 24 8.60 -9.81 5.22
C ALA A 24 8.82 -11.18 5.88
N PHE A 25 9.96 -11.83 5.66
CA PHE A 25 10.24 -13.18 6.18
C PHE A 25 10.79 -13.20 7.61
N PHE A 26 11.09 -12.04 8.21
CA PHE A 26 11.56 -11.99 9.60
C PHE A 26 10.43 -12.37 10.58
N LYS A 27 10.47 -13.63 11.04
CA LYS A 27 9.44 -14.22 11.91
C LYS A 27 9.45 -13.67 13.36
N ARG A 28 10.60 -13.19 13.84
CA ARG A 28 10.82 -12.79 15.25
C ARG A 28 11.23 -11.31 15.41
N ALA A 29 10.72 -10.42 14.56
CA ALA A 29 10.98 -8.99 14.74
C ALA A 29 10.17 -8.43 15.94
N PRO A 30 10.79 -7.70 16.88
CA PRO A 30 10.05 -7.02 17.95
C PRO A 30 9.10 -5.97 17.36
N GLN A 31 8.00 -5.67 18.05
CA GLN A 31 6.98 -4.73 17.57
C GLN A 31 7.55 -3.32 17.30
N THR A 32 8.55 -2.92 18.08
CA THR A 32 9.33 -1.69 17.89
C THR A 32 10.08 -1.67 16.56
N LEU A 33 10.73 -2.77 16.17
CA LEU A 33 11.44 -2.86 14.90
C LEU A 33 10.46 -2.82 13.72
N LYS A 34 9.31 -3.49 13.82
CA LYS A 34 8.27 -3.41 12.77
C LYS A 34 7.75 -1.99 12.60
N ALA A 35 7.51 -1.31 13.72
CA ALA A 35 7.10 0.09 13.74
C ALA A 35 8.18 0.99 13.11
N PHE A 36 9.43 0.81 13.53
CA PHE A 36 10.57 1.55 13.00
C PHE A 36 10.68 1.39 11.49
N LEU A 37 10.71 0.16 10.98
CA LEU A 37 10.82 -0.15 9.54
C LEU A 37 9.63 0.40 8.75
N SER A 38 8.42 0.30 9.30
CA SER A 38 7.23 0.90 8.71
C SER A 38 7.35 2.43 8.63
N MET A 39 7.98 3.06 9.63
CA MET A 39 8.16 4.51 9.68
C MET A 39 9.33 4.98 8.80
N VAL A 40 10.38 4.18 8.64
CA VAL A 40 11.39 4.39 7.60
C VAL A 40 10.73 4.41 6.23
N ALA A 41 9.90 3.42 5.92
CA ALA A 41 9.16 3.43 4.65
C ALA A 41 8.22 4.64 4.53
N THR A 42 7.51 5.00 5.60
CA THR A 42 6.63 6.18 5.59
C THR A 42 7.41 7.47 5.34
N GLY A 43 8.59 7.62 5.94
CA GLY A 43 9.49 8.74 5.71
C GLY A 43 9.95 8.84 4.26
N VAL A 44 10.32 7.70 3.65
CA VAL A 44 10.62 7.62 2.22
C VAL A 44 9.40 8.08 1.40
N LEU A 45 8.20 7.56 1.68
CA LEU A 45 6.99 7.95 0.95
C LEU A 45 6.64 9.44 1.09
N ILE A 46 6.93 10.05 2.26
CA ILE A 46 6.75 11.50 2.44
C ILE A 46 7.74 12.27 1.57
N PHE A 47 8.99 11.83 1.50
CA PHE A 47 9.96 12.40 0.57
C PHE A 47 9.51 12.25 -0.89
N LEU A 48 9.00 11.07 -1.28
CA LEU A 48 8.49 10.85 -2.63
C LEU A 48 7.30 11.75 -2.96
N LEU A 49 6.41 12.00 -2.00
CA LEU A 49 5.34 12.98 -2.18
C LEU A 49 5.90 14.38 -2.46
N TYR A 50 6.94 14.78 -1.72
CA TYR A 50 7.64 16.05 -1.98
C TYR A 50 8.26 16.09 -3.38
N ASP A 51 8.96 15.03 -3.79
CA ASP A 51 9.59 14.94 -5.12
C ASP A 51 8.55 14.99 -6.26
N VAL A 52 7.47 14.21 -6.17
CA VAL A 52 6.37 14.23 -7.16
C VAL A 52 5.73 15.61 -7.25
N VAL A 53 5.47 16.26 -6.12
CA VAL A 53 4.93 17.63 -6.11
C VAL A 53 5.94 18.63 -6.67
N GLY A 54 7.24 18.44 -6.40
CA GLY A 54 8.33 19.22 -6.98
C GLY A 54 8.35 19.12 -8.50
N LYS A 55 8.29 17.90 -9.05
CA LYS A 55 8.20 17.64 -10.50
C LYS A 55 6.92 18.21 -11.13
N ALA A 56 5.83 18.26 -10.37
CA ALA A 56 4.59 18.88 -10.83
C ALA A 56 4.62 20.42 -10.76
N SER A 57 5.58 21.03 -10.06
CA SER A 57 5.58 22.48 -9.81
C SER A 57 5.75 23.33 -11.07
N GLU A 58 6.63 22.95 -11.99
CA GLU A 58 6.78 23.64 -13.28
C GLU A 58 5.50 23.59 -14.12
N PRO A 59 4.92 22.40 -14.38
CA PRO A 59 3.60 22.31 -15.01
C PRO A 59 2.54 23.18 -14.31
N ILE A 60 2.47 23.14 -12.97
CA ILE A 60 1.50 23.93 -12.20
C ILE A 60 1.70 25.43 -12.38
N ASN A 61 2.93 25.92 -12.32
CA ASN A 61 3.23 27.35 -12.47
C ASN A 61 2.87 27.83 -13.88
N ASN A 62 3.20 27.04 -14.90
CA ASN A 62 2.83 27.32 -16.28
C ASN A 62 1.30 27.42 -16.44
N LEU A 63 0.54 26.57 -15.74
CA LEU A 63 -0.93 26.63 -15.75
C LEU A 63 -1.48 27.88 -15.07
N ILE A 64 -0.91 28.27 -13.94
CA ILE A 64 -1.31 29.49 -13.24
C ILE A 64 -1.08 30.72 -14.13
N ASP A 65 0.03 30.78 -14.85
CA ASP A 65 0.35 31.88 -15.76
C ASP A 65 -0.55 31.91 -17.00
N GLN A 66 -0.92 30.73 -17.55
CA GLN A 66 -1.88 30.62 -18.66
C GLN A 66 -3.30 31.03 -18.27
N VAL A 67 -3.76 30.61 -17.08
CA VAL A 67 -5.08 31.01 -16.56
C VAL A 67 -5.11 32.51 -16.27
N ARG A 68 -4.03 33.07 -15.72
CA ARG A 68 -3.89 34.52 -15.48
C ARG A 68 -3.89 35.33 -16.79
N SER A 69 -3.38 34.77 -17.88
CA SER A 69 -3.34 35.41 -19.19
C SER A 69 -4.61 35.23 -20.04
N HIS A 70 -5.72 34.74 -19.46
CA HIS A 70 -7.00 34.47 -20.15
C HIS A 70 -6.89 33.49 -21.34
N ASN A 71 -5.84 32.66 -21.42
CA ASN A 71 -5.75 31.60 -22.41
C ASN A 71 -6.57 30.38 -21.96
N THR A 72 -7.49 29.92 -22.81
CA THR A 72 -8.39 28.79 -22.53
C THR A 72 -7.68 27.46 -22.34
N GLY A 73 -6.43 27.32 -22.82
CA GLY A 73 -5.63 26.10 -22.72
C GLY A 73 -5.25 25.69 -21.29
N GLY A 74 -5.05 26.64 -20.37
CA GLY A 74 -4.65 26.31 -18.99
C GLY A 74 -5.74 25.64 -18.15
N THR A 75 -7.00 25.65 -18.61
CA THR A 75 -8.12 25.07 -17.87
C THR A 75 -8.18 23.54 -17.97
N SER A 76 -7.76 22.94 -19.09
CA SER A 76 -7.78 21.48 -19.28
C SER A 76 -6.81 20.77 -18.34
N ASP A 77 -5.61 21.29 -18.18
CA ASP A 77 -4.57 20.56 -17.46
C ASP A 77 -4.75 20.68 -15.94
N VAL A 78 -5.33 21.78 -15.46
CA VAL A 78 -5.78 21.90 -14.06
C VAL A 78 -6.86 20.86 -13.77
N VAL A 79 -7.81 20.67 -14.69
CA VAL A 79 -8.84 19.63 -14.56
C VAL A 79 -8.22 18.25 -14.56
N LEU A 80 -7.24 17.97 -15.43
CA LEU A 80 -6.53 16.70 -15.46
C LEU A 80 -5.71 16.46 -14.19
N MET A 81 -5.04 17.48 -13.66
CA MET A 81 -4.31 17.38 -12.40
C MET A 81 -5.26 17.07 -11.23
N LEU A 82 -6.37 17.80 -11.10
CA LEU A 82 -7.36 17.54 -10.06
C LEU A 82 -8.00 16.16 -10.22
N ALA A 83 -8.32 15.76 -11.46
CA ALA A 83 -8.85 14.44 -11.76
C ALA A 83 -7.85 13.34 -11.36
N GLY A 84 -6.58 13.48 -11.73
CA GLY A 84 -5.51 12.56 -11.36
C GLY A 84 -5.41 12.42 -9.85
N LEU A 85 -5.29 13.54 -9.12
CA LEU A 85 -5.20 13.55 -7.65
C LEU A 85 -6.39 12.86 -6.99
N VAL A 86 -7.62 13.19 -7.43
CA VAL A 86 -8.85 12.60 -6.91
C VAL A 86 -8.92 11.11 -7.24
N ILE A 87 -8.60 10.71 -8.47
CA ILE A 87 -8.61 9.31 -8.89
C ILE A 87 -7.57 8.51 -8.11
N GLY A 88 -6.36 9.03 -7.92
CA GLY A 88 -5.31 8.39 -7.13
C GLY A 88 -5.75 8.19 -5.68
N LEU A 89 -6.26 9.25 -5.03
CA LEU A 89 -6.66 9.21 -3.62
C LEU A 89 -7.95 8.39 -3.40
N MET A 90 -9.04 8.79 -4.06
CA MET A 90 -10.35 8.14 -3.91
C MET A 90 -10.40 6.76 -4.54
N GLY A 91 -9.62 6.51 -5.60
CA GLY A 91 -9.51 5.19 -6.22
C GLY A 91 -9.05 4.14 -5.21
N LEU A 92 -8.02 4.43 -4.41
CA LEU A 92 -7.58 3.53 -3.34
C LEU A 92 -8.60 3.42 -2.20
N VAL A 93 -9.28 4.50 -1.81
CA VAL A 93 -10.38 4.48 -0.81
C VAL A 93 -11.47 3.50 -1.25
N TYR A 94 -11.95 3.64 -2.49
CA TYR A 94 -13.03 2.83 -3.02
C TYR A 94 -12.59 1.41 -3.34
N PHE A 95 -11.36 1.20 -3.81
CA PHE A 95 -10.78 -0.13 -3.96
C PHE A 95 -10.77 -0.87 -2.62
N ASN A 96 -10.34 -0.19 -1.55
CA ASN A 96 -10.36 -0.73 -0.19
C ASN A 96 -11.80 -1.04 0.28
N LYS A 97 -12.74 -0.11 0.10
CA LYS A 97 -14.13 -0.28 0.53
C LYS A 97 -14.84 -1.41 -0.21
N TYR A 98 -14.73 -1.46 -1.53
CA TYR A 98 -15.56 -2.32 -2.38
C TYR A 98 -14.92 -3.66 -2.73
N VAL A 99 -13.65 -3.67 -3.13
CA VAL A 99 -13.00 -4.91 -3.59
C VAL A 99 -12.66 -5.79 -2.39
N ILE A 100 -11.99 -5.21 -1.41
CA ILE A 100 -11.57 -5.92 -0.20
C ILE A 100 -12.77 -6.19 0.73
N GLY A 101 -13.72 -5.26 0.82
CA GLY A 101 -14.97 -5.47 1.56
C GLY A 101 -15.77 -6.67 1.04
N ARG A 102 -15.87 -6.82 -0.28
CA ARG A 102 -16.59 -7.94 -0.93
C ARG A 102 -15.87 -9.28 -0.75
N LEU A 103 -14.54 -9.30 -0.89
CA LEU A 103 -13.72 -10.52 -0.66
C LEU A 103 -13.84 -11.07 0.77
N LYS A 104 -13.94 -10.19 1.77
CA LYS A 104 -14.16 -10.60 3.17
C LYS A 104 -15.56 -11.17 3.38
N TRP A 105 -16.57 -10.59 2.73
CA TRP A 105 -17.96 -11.05 2.83
C TRP A 105 -18.15 -12.44 2.20
N THR A 106 -17.60 -12.69 1.01
CA THR A 106 -17.71 -14.01 0.35
C THR A 106 -17.01 -15.11 1.14
N LYS A 107 -15.82 -14.83 1.70
CA LYS A 107 -15.11 -15.80 2.54
C LYS A 107 -15.87 -16.13 3.82
N LYS A 108 -16.43 -15.09 4.48
CA LYS A 108 -17.28 -15.29 5.67
C LYS A 108 -18.50 -16.15 5.34
N GLN A 109 -19.14 -15.93 4.20
CA GLN A 109 -20.24 -16.78 3.76
C GLN A 109 -19.81 -18.22 3.52
N ALA A 110 -18.69 -18.45 2.82
CA ALA A 110 -18.14 -19.78 2.56
C ALA A 110 -17.83 -20.55 3.87
N GLU A 111 -17.25 -19.87 4.87
CA GLU A 111 -16.95 -20.44 6.19
C GLU A 111 -18.22 -20.73 7.00
N THR A 112 -19.26 -19.89 6.90
CA THR A 112 -20.55 -20.12 7.57
C THR A 112 -21.40 -21.21 6.89
N SER A 113 -21.21 -21.45 5.59
CA SER A 113 -21.85 -22.56 4.87
C SER A 113 -21.14 -23.90 5.05
N SER A 114 -19.89 -23.91 5.53
CA SER A 114 -19.17 -25.12 5.95
C SER A 114 -19.30 -25.32 7.46
N THR A 115 -20.49 -25.63 7.96
CA THR A 115 -20.65 -26.09 9.35
C THR A 115 -19.84 -27.39 9.54
N PRO A 116 -18.94 -27.48 10.54
CA PRO A 116 -18.41 -28.78 10.97
C PRO A 116 -19.59 -29.61 11.45
N VAL A 117 -19.69 -30.87 11.01
CA VAL A 117 -20.64 -31.84 11.58
C VAL A 117 -20.43 -31.83 13.09
N PRO A 118 -21.44 -31.46 13.90
CA PRO A 118 -21.27 -31.41 15.33
C PRO A 118 -20.88 -32.80 15.83
N THR A 119 -19.80 -32.87 16.62
CA THR A 119 -19.24 -34.12 17.17
C THR A 119 -20.28 -34.95 17.95
N SER A 120 -21.40 -34.35 18.35
CA SER A 120 -22.56 -35.06 18.91
C SER A 120 -23.22 -36.06 17.95
N GLN A 121 -23.12 -35.86 16.63
CA GLN A 121 -23.62 -36.83 15.63
C GLN A 121 -22.64 -37.99 15.38
N ILE A 122 -21.35 -37.83 15.71
CA ILE A 122 -20.36 -38.93 15.69
C ILE A 122 -20.48 -39.76 16.97
N ALA A 123 -20.80 -39.12 18.11
CA ALA A 123 -21.04 -39.80 19.38
C ALA A 123 -22.32 -40.66 19.34
N LEU A 124 -23.42 -40.19 18.73
CA LEU A 124 -24.68 -40.95 18.65
C LEU A 124 -24.56 -42.27 17.86
N ALA A 125 -23.61 -42.38 16.94
CA ALA A 125 -23.35 -43.63 16.22
C ALA A 125 -22.58 -44.67 17.06
N SER A 126 -22.01 -44.27 18.19
CA SER A 126 -21.24 -45.14 19.09
C SER A 126 -21.95 -45.49 20.41
N VAL A 127 -23.09 -44.85 20.71
CA VAL A 127 -23.84 -45.06 21.97
C VAL A 127 -24.93 -46.13 21.85
N GLY A 128 -25.22 -46.63 20.65
CA GLY A 128 -26.21 -47.71 20.43
C GLY A 128 -25.81 -49.12 20.89
N ALA A 129 -24.74 -49.27 21.68
CA ALA A 129 -24.24 -50.58 22.09
C ALA A 129 -24.33 -50.88 23.60
N ASN A 130 -24.58 -49.89 24.48
CA ASN A 130 -24.60 -50.13 25.93
C ASN A 130 -25.61 -49.21 26.62
N GLU A 131 -26.89 -49.59 26.63
CA GLU A 131 -27.89 -49.00 27.54
C GLU A 131 -29.03 -50.02 27.76
N LEU A 132 -28.63 -51.15 28.36
CA LEU A 132 -29.52 -52.05 29.11
C LEU A 132 -28.95 -52.13 30.53
N GLU A 133 -29.00 -51.03 31.27
CA GLU A 133 -28.92 -51.06 32.73
C GLU A 133 -29.30 -49.70 33.34
N ALA A 134 -30.21 -49.78 34.31
CA ALA A 134 -30.54 -48.78 35.33
C ALA A 134 -31.51 -47.63 34.98
N GLU A 135 -32.81 -47.95 35.03
CA GLU A 135 -33.78 -47.11 35.75
C GLU A 135 -33.29 -46.84 37.19
N HIS A 136 -33.24 -45.59 37.66
CA HIS A 136 -33.84 -45.19 38.93
C HIS A 136 -33.74 -43.68 39.25
N LYS A 137 -34.89 -43.12 39.66
CA LYS A 137 -35.13 -41.98 40.58
C LYS A 137 -35.11 -40.52 40.07
N ALA A 138 -36.32 -39.96 40.17
CA ALA A 138 -36.70 -38.57 40.23
C ALA A 138 -36.19 -37.84 41.50
N SER A 139 -36.05 -36.51 41.45
CA SER A 139 -36.86 -35.54 42.23
C SER A 139 -36.32 -34.11 42.13
N SER A 140 -37.26 -33.17 42.12
CA SER A 140 -37.26 -31.74 42.45
C SER A 140 -35.96 -31.04 42.91
N ASP A 141 -35.69 -29.84 42.39
CA ASP A 141 -36.03 -28.62 43.14
C ASP A 141 -35.86 -27.31 42.36
N ASN A 142 -36.80 -26.42 42.64
CA ASN A 142 -37.01 -25.08 42.10
C ASN A 142 -36.41 -24.04 43.06
N ARG A 143 -35.43 -23.23 42.63
CA ARG A 143 -35.18 -21.90 43.23
C ARG A 143 -34.76 -20.87 42.19
N SER A 144 -35.67 -19.92 41.99
CA SER A 144 -35.54 -18.65 41.30
C SER A 144 -34.47 -17.74 41.93
N ASN A 145 -33.46 -17.36 41.14
CA ASN A 145 -32.61 -16.19 41.43
C ASN A 145 -33.04 -15.04 40.52
N VAL A 146 -33.77 -14.07 41.10
CA VAL A 146 -34.08 -12.80 40.46
C VAL A 146 -32.85 -11.90 40.60
N ALA A 147 -32.08 -11.76 39.51
CA ALA A 147 -30.99 -10.79 39.43
C ALA A 147 -31.54 -9.41 39.05
N VAL A 148 -31.36 -8.44 39.94
CA VAL A 148 -31.71 -7.02 39.73
C VAL A 148 -30.71 -6.43 38.72
N ALA A 149 -31.18 -6.06 37.53
CA ALA A 149 -30.37 -5.40 36.51
C ALA A 149 -30.33 -3.89 36.75
N ALA A 150 -29.14 -3.32 36.93
CA ALA A 150 -28.91 -1.87 36.90
C ALA A 150 -28.85 -1.39 35.43
N PRO A 151 -29.39 -0.20 35.09
CA PRO A 151 -29.30 0.33 33.74
C PRO A 151 -27.92 0.95 33.53
N VAL A 152 -27.07 0.28 32.76
CA VAL A 152 -25.83 0.88 32.26
C VAL A 152 -26.19 1.64 30.99
N THR A 153 -26.29 2.96 31.07
CA THR A 153 -26.26 3.84 29.90
C THR A 153 -24.86 3.80 29.31
N SER A 154 -24.59 2.82 28.43
CA SER A 154 -23.39 2.83 27.61
C SER A 154 -23.58 3.86 26.50
N VAL A 155 -22.92 5.00 26.64
CA VAL A 155 -22.63 5.87 25.49
C VAL A 155 -21.85 4.99 24.51
N ALA A 156 -22.45 4.69 23.37
CA ALA A 156 -21.86 3.82 22.36
C ALA A 156 -20.48 4.35 22.00
N ALA A 157 -19.44 3.58 22.37
CA ALA A 157 -18.09 3.85 21.92
C ALA A 157 -18.09 3.89 20.38
N PRO A 158 -17.37 4.84 19.76
CA PRO A 158 -17.27 4.90 18.31
C PRO A 158 -16.78 3.55 17.79
N ALA A 159 -17.45 3.06 16.74
CA ALA A 159 -17.19 1.75 16.16
C ALA A 159 -15.67 1.58 15.91
N PRO A 160 -15.07 0.44 16.30
CA PRO A 160 -13.65 0.21 16.13
C PRO A 160 -13.31 0.37 14.65
N SER A 161 -12.35 1.25 14.33
CA SER A 161 -11.77 1.33 12.99
C SER A 161 -11.36 -0.07 12.58
N LYS A 162 -11.98 -0.61 11.53
CA LYS A 162 -11.73 -1.98 11.06
C LYS A 162 -10.29 -2.08 10.58
N ASP A 163 -9.41 -2.56 11.44
CA ASP A 163 -8.03 -2.84 11.11
C ASP A 163 -7.93 -3.71 9.84
N LEU A 164 -7.21 -3.20 8.86
CA LEU A 164 -6.91 -3.94 7.63
C LEU A 164 -6.07 -5.16 7.97
N ALA A 165 -6.39 -6.31 7.35
CA ALA A 165 -5.56 -7.48 7.51
C ALA A 165 -4.17 -7.16 6.93
N PRO A 166 -3.06 -7.60 7.54
CA PRO A 166 -1.71 -7.25 7.10
C PRO A 166 -1.42 -7.46 5.60
N LYS A 167 -1.90 -8.58 5.04
CA LYS A 167 -1.77 -8.88 3.60
C LYS A 167 -2.56 -7.92 2.72
N THR A 168 -3.72 -7.50 3.19
CA THR A 168 -4.56 -6.51 2.51
C THR A 168 -3.91 -5.15 2.53
N LEU A 169 -3.38 -4.72 3.68
CA LEU A 169 -2.66 -3.46 3.80
C LEU A 169 -1.43 -3.45 2.89
N ALA A 170 -0.61 -4.52 2.90
CA ALA A 170 0.53 -4.66 2.01
C ALA A 170 0.15 -4.61 0.51
N LEU A 171 -0.99 -5.20 0.13
CA LEU A 171 -1.50 -5.14 -1.24
C LEU A 171 -1.90 -3.72 -1.63
N ILE A 172 -2.59 -2.99 -0.75
CA ILE A 172 -2.98 -1.60 -1.02
C ILE A 172 -1.73 -0.71 -1.14
N ILE A 173 -0.75 -0.89 -0.26
CA ILE A 173 0.54 -0.20 -0.32
C ILE A 173 1.23 -0.50 -1.66
N ALA A 174 1.31 -1.78 -2.06
CA ALA A 174 1.92 -2.16 -3.34
C ALA A 174 1.20 -1.55 -4.55
N ILE A 175 -0.14 -1.46 -4.53
CA ILE A 175 -0.92 -0.81 -5.61
C ILE A 175 -0.64 0.69 -5.65
N GLY A 176 -0.64 1.37 -4.50
CA GLY A 176 -0.38 2.80 -4.44
C GLY A 176 1.04 3.16 -4.89
N ILE A 177 2.03 2.38 -4.45
CA ILE A 177 3.42 2.47 -4.93
C ILE A 177 3.49 2.17 -6.43
N GLY A 178 2.77 1.14 -6.91
CA GLY A 178 2.73 0.83 -8.34
C GLY A 178 2.26 1.99 -9.22
N PHE A 179 1.27 2.77 -8.77
CA PHE A 179 0.86 3.98 -9.50
C PHE A 179 1.94 5.06 -9.53
N HIS A 180 2.69 5.22 -8.45
CA HIS A 180 3.84 6.12 -8.43
C HIS A 180 4.95 5.64 -9.39
N ASN A 181 5.31 4.36 -9.30
CA ASN A 181 6.36 3.75 -10.09
C ASN A 181 6.05 3.76 -11.59
N PHE A 182 4.76 3.79 -11.97
CA PHE A 182 4.36 4.04 -13.35
C PHE A 182 4.81 5.43 -13.84
N SER A 183 4.60 6.48 -13.04
CA SER A 183 5.00 7.85 -13.40
C SER A 183 6.52 8.02 -13.53
N GLU A 184 7.29 7.24 -12.76
CA GLU A 184 8.75 7.18 -12.86
C GLU A 184 9.22 6.51 -14.14
N GLY A 185 8.62 5.36 -14.46
CA GLY A 185 8.83 4.70 -15.74
C GLY A 185 8.55 5.66 -16.89
N LEU A 186 7.43 6.38 -16.82
CA LEU A 186 7.05 7.37 -17.82
C LEU A 186 8.17 8.43 -17.97
N ALA A 187 8.70 8.96 -16.87
CA ALA A 187 9.81 9.92 -16.88
C ALA A 187 11.11 9.35 -17.49
N ILE A 188 11.48 8.10 -17.19
CA ILE A 188 12.62 7.42 -17.81
C ILE A 188 12.43 7.36 -19.34
N GLY A 189 11.25 6.90 -19.78
CA GLY A 189 10.95 6.74 -21.20
C GLY A 189 10.97 8.07 -21.96
N GLN A 190 10.34 9.11 -21.39
CA GLN A 190 10.32 10.45 -21.97
C GLN A 190 11.73 11.03 -22.12
N SER A 191 12.54 10.92 -21.06
CA SER A 191 13.92 11.41 -21.05
C SER A 191 14.76 10.71 -22.12
N ALA A 192 14.58 9.39 -22.25
CA ALA A 192 15.31 8.62 -23.24
C ALA A 192 14.90 8.95 -24.68
N ALA A 193 13.60 9.12 -24.94
CA ALA A 193 13.07 9.49 -26.25
C ALA A 193 13.44 10.93 -26.65
N ALA A 194 13.58 11.84 -25.69
CA ALA A 194 14.11 13.19 -25.89
C ALA A 194 15.62 13.21 -26.16
N GLY A 195 16.30 12.06 -26.18
CA GLY A 195 17.75 11.96 -26.35
C GLY A 195 18.57 12.31 -25.10
N ALA A 196 17.92 12.63 -23.98
CA ALA A 196 18.55 12.95 -22.71
C ALA A 196 19.00 11.66 -21.96
N LEU A 197 19.90 10.89 -22.59
CA LEU A 197 20.32 9.58 -22.09
C LEU A 197 21.04 9.64 -20.75
N GLN A 198 21.75 10.74 -20.48
CA GLN A 198 22.39 10.98 -19.19
C GLN A 198 21.33 11.10 -18.09
N LEU A 199 20.32 11.96 -18.31
CA LEU A 199 19.19 12.13 -17.39
C LEU A 199 18.46 10.80 -17.20
N ALA A 200 18.14 10.08 -18.28
CA ALA A 200 17.48 8.77 -18.18
C ALA A 200 18.28 7.77 -17.34
N THR A 201 19.61 7.73 -17.51
CA THR A 201 20.47 6.82 -16.74
C THR A 201 20.49 7.20 -15.25
N ILE A 202 20.57 8.49 -14.95
CA ILE A 202 20.54 8.98 -13.58
C ILE A 202 19.18 8.69 -12.93
N LEU A 203 18.07 8.91 -13.65
CA LEU A 203 16.73 8.54 -13.21
C LEU A 203 16.63 7.03 -12.95
N ILE A 204 17.18 6.17 -13.81
CA ILE A 204 17.18 4.71 -13.59
C ILE A 204 17.91 4.34 -12.29
N ILE A 205 19.08 4.93 -12.03
CA ILE A 205 19.87 4.63 -10.83
C ILE A 205 19.17 5.16 -9.59
N GLY A 206 18.76 6.43 -9.62
CA GLY A 206 17.97 7.06 -8.57
C GLY A 206 16.73 6.26 -8.24
N PHE A 207 15.96 5.93 -9.29
CA PHE A 207 14.71 5.21 -9.15
C PHE A 207 14.89 3.80 -8.60
N GLY A 208 15.92 3.10 -9.10
CA GLY A 208 16.32 1.80 -8.55
C GLY A 208 16.65 1.86 -7.05
N LEU A 209 17.33 2.92 -6.58
CA LEU A 209 17.73 3.04 -5.19
C LEU A 209 16.53 3.30 -4.25
N HIS A 210 15.59 4.19 -4.58
CA HIS A 210 14.42 4.39 -3.71
C HIS A 210 13.40 3.25 -3.83
N ASN A 211 13.24 2.62 -5.00
CA ASN A 211 12.36 1.44 -5.15
C ASN A 211 12.74 0.31 -4.19
N MET A 212 14.04 0.10 -3.95
CA MET A 212 14.49 -0.83 -2.91
C MET A 212 13.89 -0.48 -1.53
N THR A 213 13.86 0.80 -1.17
CA THR A 213 13.35 1.26 0.12
C THR A 213 11.82 1.23 0.22
N GLU A 214 11.10 1.37 -0.89
CA GLU A 214 9.64 1.16 -0.97
C GLU A 214 9.22 -0.27 -0.69
N GLY A 215 10.07 -1.24 -1.06
CA GLY A 215 9.91 -2.64 -0.69
C GLY A 215 9.80 -2.83 0.83
N PHE A 216 10.44 -1.98 1.64
CA PHE A 216 10.28 -2.00 3.10
C PHE A 216 8.86 -1.59 3.53
N GLY A 217 8.24 -0.65 2.82
CA GLY A 217 6.86 -0.21 3.07
C GLY A 217 5.85 -1.31 2.81
N ILE A 218 6.03 -2.04 1.72
CA ILE A 218 5.21 -3.20 1.38
C ILE A 218 5.42 -4.33 2.41
N ALA A 219 6.68 -4.57 2.82
CA ALA A 219 7.04 -5.64 3.73
C ALA A 219 6.65 -5.38 5.19
N GLY A 220 6.62 -4.12 5.62
CA GLY A 220 6.41 -3.72 7.03
C GLY A 220 5.17 -4.36 7.68
N PRO A 221 3.96 -4.26 7.08
CA PRO A 221 2.78 -4.94 7.59
C PRO A 221 2.92 -6.46 7.64
N LEU A 222 3.69 -7.06 6.74
CA LEU A 222 3.85 -8.51 6.61
C LEU A 222 4.83 -9.12 7.62
N THR A 223 5.69 -8.31 8.25
CA THR A 223 6.72 -8.81 9.15
C THR A 223 6.11 -9.60 10.32
N GLY A 224 6.57 -10.83 10.52
CA GLY A 224 6.05 -11.76 11.54
C GLY A 224 4.77 -12.51 11.13
N GLN A 225 4.26 -12.32 9.91
CA GLN A 225 3.17 -13.10 9.35
C GLN A 225 3.70 -14.28 8.53
N ARG A 226 2.87 -15.33 8.35
CA ARG A 226 3.15 -16.39 7.37
C ARG A 226 2.75 -15.92 5.97
N VAL A 227 3.75 -15.54 5.17
CA VAL A 227 3.61 -15.15 3.77
C VAL A 227 4.21 -16.22 2.85
N SER A 228 3.59 -16.41 1.68
CA SER A 228 4.12 -17.32 0.66
C SER A 228 5.02 -16.56 -0.31
N TRP A 229 6.02 -17.24 -0.87
CA TRP A 229 6.88 -16.68 -1.92
C TRP A 229 6.08 -16.19 -3.12
N LYS A 230 5.00 -16.90 -3.50
CA LYS A 230 4.09 -16.47 -4.57
C LYS A 230 3.45 -15.11 -4.28
N PHE A 231 3.05 -14.87 -3.03
CA PHE A 231 2.47 -13.59 -2.64
C PHE A 231 3.51 -12.47 -2.66
N ILE A 232 4.73 -12.73 -2.18
CA ILE A 232 5.85 -11.77 -2.23
C ILE A 232 6.22 -11.43 -3.69
N ALA A 233 6.30 -12.44 -4.56
CA ALA A 233 6.47 -12.25 -5.99
C ALA A 233 5.37 -11.37 -6.57
N LEU A 234 4.11 -11.64 -6.25
CA LEU A 234 2.98 -10.86 -6.77
C LEU A 234 3.00 -9.41 -6.30
N ILE A 235 3.19 -9.13 -5.02
CA ILE A 235 3.17 -7.74 -4.51
C ILE A 235 4.38 -6.94 -4.98
N GLY A 236 5.54 -7.57 -5.17
CA GLY A 236 6.69 -6.93 -5.81
C GLY A 236 6.45 -6.62 -7.27
N LEU A 237 5.77 -7.51 -8.00
CA LEU A 237 5.38 -7.25 -9.39
C LEU A 237 4.35 -6.12 -9.49
N ILE A 238 3.39 -6.05 -8.56
CA ILE A 238 2.40 -4.97 -8.50
C ILE A 238 3.06 -3.63 -8.19
N GLY A 239 4.02 -3.60 -7.26
CA GLY A 239 4.72 -2.37 -6.90
C GLY A 239 5.75 -1.92 -7.93
N GLY A 240 6.63 -2.81 -8.40
CA GLY A 240 7.74 -2.46 -9.29
C GLY A 240 7.50 -2.67 -10.79
N GLY A 241 6.60 -3.59 -11.16
CA GLY A 241 6.28 -3.86 -12.57
C GLY A 241 5.77 -2.63 -13.35
N PRO A 242 5.02 -1.70 -12.74
CA PRO A 242 4.59 -0.49 -13.42
C PRO A 242 5.74 0.42 -13.91
N THR A 243 6.93 0.41 -13.31
CA THR A 243 8.10 1.16 -13.83
C THR A 243 8.48 0.71 -15.23
N PHE A 244 8.48 -0.60 -15.47
CA PHE A 244 8.72 -1.17 -16.79
C PHE A 244 7.66 -0.73 -17.80
N LEU A 245 6.38 -0.82 -17.42
CA LEU A 245 5.27 -0.42 -18.29
C LEU A 245 5.30 1.08 -18.60
N GLY A 246 5.54 1.90 -17.57
CA GLY A 246 5.72 3.34 -17.70
C GLY A 246 6.87 3.67 -18.64
N THR A 247 8.00 2.94 -18.56
CA THR A 247 9.16 3.14 -19.46
C THR A 247 8.78 2.89 -20.91
N ILE A 248 8.04 1.82 -21.20
CA ILE A 248 7.56 1.54 -22.56
C ILE A 248 6.62 2.63 -23.05
N VAL A 249 5.61 2.99 -22.23
CA VAL A 249 4.65 4.05 -22.59
C VAL A 249 5.38 5.38 -22.81
N GLY A 250 6.35 5.70 -21.95
CA GLY A 250 7.12 6.93 -22.01
C GLY A 250 8.06 7.00 -23.22
N ILE A 251 8.41 5.88 -23.85
CA ILE A 251 9.18 5.90 -25.10
C ILE A 251 8.28 6.21 -26.30
N VAL A 252 7.01 5.82 -26.25
CA VAL A 252 6.09 5.85 -27.40
C VAL A 252 5.15 7.06 -27.37
N PHE A 253 4.76 7.54 -26.18
CA PHE A 253 3.75 8.57 -26.01
C PHE A 253 4.29 9.79 -25.29
N HIS A 254 4.42 10.92 -26.00
CA HIS A 254 4.88 12.21 -25.45
C HIS A 254 3.70 13.17 -25.33
N SER A 255 3.10 13.26 -24.14
CA SER A 255 2.03 14.22 -23.84
C SER A 255 2.22 14.77 -22.43
N THR A 256 2.32 16.10 -22.35
CA THR A 256 2.44 16.83 -21.07
C THR A 256 1.21 16.61 -20.20
N GLU A 257 0.04 16.51 -20.81
CA GLU A 257 -1.25 16.28 -20.16
C GLU A 257 -1.31 14.90 -19.48
N ILE A 258 -0.86 13.86 -20.19
CA ILE A 258 -0.76 12.50 -19.62
C ILE A 258 0.27 12.47 -18.50
N PHE A 259 1.40 13.16 -18.67
CA PHE A 259 2.43 13.24 -17.64
C PHE A 259 1.91 13.92 -16.36
N ILE A 260 1.25 15.08 -16.48
CA ILE A 260 0.62 15.79 -15.36
C ILE A 260 -0.43 14.91 -14.68
N PHE A 261 -1.30 14.26 -15.46
CA PHE A 261 -2.32 13.36 -14.93
C PHE A 261 -1.69 12.21 -14.13
N CYS A 262 -0.64 11.58 -14.66
CA CYS A 262 0.06 10.48 -14.00
C CYS A 262 0.78 10.93 -12.72
N LEU A 263 1.44 12.09 -12.71
CA LEU A 263 2.05 12.66 -11.50
C LEU A 263 1.01 12.95 -10.42
N ALA A 264 -0.13 13.55 -10.80
CA ALA A 264 -1.19 13.85 -9.85
C ALA A 264 -1.84 12.58 -9.29
N LEU A 265 -2.05 11.57 -10.16
CA LEU A 265 -2.53 10.25 -9.75
C LEU A 265 -1.56 9.58 -8.76
N ALA A 266 -0.25 9.62 -9.03
CA ALA A 266 0.77 9.14 -8.12
C ALA A 266 0.73 9.87 -6.77
N ALA A 267 0.67 11.20 -6.77
CA ALA A 267 0.57 12.01 -5.55
C ALA A 267 -0.66 11.61 -4.70
N GLY A 268 -1.82 11.47 -5.34
CA GLY A 268 -3.05 11.05 -4.67
C GLY A 268 -2.94 9.65 -4.05
N ALA A 269 -2.32 8.71 -4.76
CA ALA A 269 -2.08 7.36 -4.26
C ALA A 269 -1.11 7.34 -3.08
N ILE A 270 -0.01 8.11 -3.14
CA ILE A 270 0.97 8.22 -2.04
C ILE A 270 0.31 8.81 -0.79
N ILE A 271 -0.50 9.87 -0.92
CA ILE A 271 -1.23 10.46 0.21
C ILE A 271 -2.09 9.42 0.92
N TYR A 272 -2.82 8.59 0.15
CA TYR A 272 -3.62 7.51 0.72
C TYR A 272 -2.73 6.53 1.52
N VAL A 273 -1.63 6.07 0.92
CA VAL A 273 -0.74 5.08 1.52
C VAL A 273 -0.07 5.62 2.78
N VAL A 274 0.41 6.86 2.76
CA VAL A 274 1.00 7.54 3.92
C VAL A 274 -0.01 7.61 5.07
N ALA A 275 -1.27 7.96 4.78
CA ALA A 275 -2.33 7.99 5.79
C ALA A 275 -2.56 6.61 6.45
N GLU A 276 -2.56 5.53 5.67
CA GLU A 276 -2.68 4.16 6.19
C GLU A 276 -1.48 3.77 7.07
N LEU A 277 -0.25 4.11 6.66
CA LEU A 277 0.96 3.81 7.42
C LEU A 277 1.03 4.60 8.74
N PHE A 278 0.58 5.86 8.77
CA PHE A 278 0.41 6.59 10.01
C PHE A 278 -0.63 5.95 10.94
N GLY A 279 -1.69 5.36 10.38
CA GLY A 279 -2.65 4.55 11.13
C GLY A 279 -1.99 3.36 11.86
N VAL A 280 -0.97 2.74 11.23
CA VAL A 280 -0.15 1.69 11.87
C VAL A 280 0.73 2.28 12.98
N ALA A 281 1.38 3.42 12.72
CA ALA A 281 2.27 4.09 13.68
C ALA A 281 1.57 4.40 15.01
N LYS A 282 0.32 4.89 14.95
CA LYS A 282 -0.49 5.26 16.13
C LYS A 282 -0.75 4.11 17.10
N LYS A 283 -0.57 2.86 16.67
CA LYS A 283 -0.75 1.67 17.52
C LYS A 283 0.48 1.36 18.37
N VAL A 284 1.59 2.05 18.13
CA VAL A 284 2.87 1.81 18.79
C VAL A 284 3.09 2.89 19.82
N ARG A 285 3.23 2.50 21.10
CA ARG A 285 3.51 3.41 22.21
C ARG A 285 5.01 3.73 22.34
N ALA A 286 5.61 4.24 21.26
CA ALA A 286 7.01 4.64 21.22
C ALA A 286 7.21 5.77 20.19
N PRO A 287 6.81 7.02 20.52
CA PRO A 287 6.87 8.14 19.59
C PRO A 287 8.30 8.42 19.10
N GLU A 288 9.32 8.19 19.92
CA GLU A 288 10.73 8.39 19.56
C GLU A 288 11.12 7.46 18.41
N ILE A 289 10.74 6.18 18.49
CA ILE A 289 11.04 5.19 17.44
C ILE A 289 10.31 5.55 16.14
N VAL A 290 9.07 6.03 16.26
CA VAL A 290 8.29 6.49 15.12
C VAL A 290 8.98 7.68 14.43
N MET A 291 9.37 8.69 15.20
CA MET A 291 10.02 9.89 14.66
C MET A 291 11.40 9.59 14.08
N TRP A 292 12.21 8.75 14.73
CA TRP A 292 13.50 8.32 14.19
C TRP A 292 13.36 7.52 12.90
N GLY A 293 12.34 6.66 12.81
CA GLY A 293 12.02 5.95 11.58
C GLY A 293 11.65 6.91 10.46
N LEU A 294 10.71 7.83 10.71
CA LEU A 294 10.29 8.85 9.73
C LEU A 294 11.47 9.71 9.26
N LEU A 295 12.29 10.17 10.19
CA LEU A 295 13.46 11.01 9.91
C LEU A 295 14.46 10.26 9.04
N LEU A 296 14.84 9.04 9.43
CA LEU A 296 15.77 8.22 8.66
C LEU A 296 15.20 7.93 7.26
N GLY A 297 13.93 7.57 7.17
CA GLY A 297 13.25 7.32 5.90
C GLY A 297 13.29 8.52 4.96
N PHE A 298 12.93 9.69 5.46
CA PHE A 298 12.96 10.93 4.70
C PHE A 298 14.38 11.25 4.24
N PHE A 299 15.38 11.12 5.12
CA PHE A 299 16.78 11.34 4.77
C PHE A 299 17.30 10.34 3.75
N LEU A 300 16.87 9.07 3.79
CA LEU A 300 17.26 8.08 2.79
C LEU A 300 16.70 8.44 1.41
N GLY A 301 15.41 8.81 1.34
CA GLY A 301 14.81 9.30 0.09
C GLY A 301 15.51 10.56 -0.43
N TYR A 302 15.69 11.55 0.44
CA TYR A 302 16.40 12.79 0.09
C TYR A 302 17.84 12.53 -0.35
N LEU A 303 18.56 11.62 0.30
CA LEU A 303 19.92 11.26 -0.07
C LEU A 303 19.97 10.61 -1.45
N THR A 304 19.00 9.75 -1.79
CA THR A 304 18.93 9.17 -3.14
C THR A 304 18.72 10.23 -4.21
N ASP A 305 17.85 11.21 -3.97
CA ASP A 305 17.64 12.34 -4.88
C ASP A 305 18.88 13.25 -4.97
N LEU A 306 19.52 13.54 -3.83
CA LEU A 306 20.74 14.32 -3.79
C LEU A 306 21.86 13.65 -4.60
N ILE A 307 22.03 12.34 -4.49
CA ILE A 307 23.00 11.58 -5.30
C ILE A 307 22.68 11.72 -6.79
N VAL A 308 21.40 11.67 -7.16
CA VAL A 308 20.91 11.83 -8.53
C VAL A 308 21.23 13.25 -9.04
N THR A 309 20.89 14.29 -8.30
CA THR A 309 21.18 15.69 -8.66
C THR A 309 22.68 15.94 -8.81
N TYR A 310 23.50 15.53 -7.83
CA TYR A 310 24.95 15.73 -7.89
C TYR A 310 25.64 14.88 -8.98
N ALA A 311 25.04 13.77 -9.41
CA ALA A 311 25.51 12.97 -10.53
C ALA A 311 25.21 13.60 -11.91
N GLY A 312 24.52 14.76 -11.93
CA GLY A 312 24.32 15.58 -13.13
C GLY A 312 22.96 15.42 -13.80
N ALA A 313 21.90 15.21 -13.03
CA ALA A 313 20.50 15.30 -13.48
C ALA A 313 19.91 16.68 -13.21
#